data_AF-A0A930TRR4-F1
#
_entry.id   AF-A0A930TRR4-F1
#
_cell.length_a   1.000
_cell.length_b   1.000
_cell.length_c   1.000
_cell.angle_alpha   90.00
_cell.angle_beta   90.00
_cell.angle_gamma   90.00
#
_symmetry.space_group_name_H-M   'P 1'
#
loop_
_entity.id
_entity.type
_entity.pdbx_description
1 polymer ?
#
loop_
_entity_poly.entity_id
_entity_poly.type
_entity_poly.pdbx_seq_one_letter_code
_entity_poly.pdbx_strand_id
1 'polypeptide(L)'
;MRILYLIQTFKNLPQITRLVQTIRQSDPSGAVLISHNQEEFVLEASVFEGLSDVYVINVLSGSRLDFSLPGSYIAALDHAHKLGIDFDWVINMTSQCYPIRLLHEFICALECAQVDAFIDYHRVFDDRGQATGIWPYEEAHNRYHYQY
;
A
#
# COMPACT_ATOMS: atom_id res chain seq x y z
N MET A 1 -17.29 6.06 -7.31
CA MET A 1 -16.51 5.03 -6.60
C MET A 1 -15.53 5.71 -5.64
N ARG A 2 -15.24 5.13 -4.47
CA ARG A 2 -14.30 5.66 -3.47
C ARG A 2 -13.10 4.73 -3.30
N ILE A 3 -11.90 5.28 -3.40
CA ILE A 3 -10.64 4.53 -3.27
C ILE A 3 -10.00 4.83 -1.91
N LEU A 4 -9.57 3.78 -1.21
CA LEU A 4 -8.65 3.90 -0.09
C LEU A 4 -7.20 3.72 -0.59
N TYR A 5 -6.42 4.80 -0.52
CA TYR A 5 -4.99 4.77 -0.75
C TYR A 5 -4.27 4.45 0.56
N LEU A 6 -3.89 3.18 0.74
CA LEU A 6 -3.14 2.72 1.91
C LEU A 6 -1.64 2.85 1.64
N ILE A 7 -0.99 3.80 2.32
CA ILE A 7 0.43 4.12 2.12
C ILE A 7 1.23 3.61 3.31
N GLN A 8 2.05 2.59 3.09
CA GLN A 8 3.02 2.08 4.06
C GLN A 8 4.29 2.93 4.01
N THR A 9 4.67 3.53 5.13
CA THR A 9 5.76 4.51 5.19
C THR A 9 6.73 4.22 6.33
N PHE A 10 7.94 4.78 6.23
CA PHE A 10 8.99 4.63 7.24
C PHE A 10 9.83 5.91 7.38
N LYS A 11 10.52 6.30 6.30
CA LYS A 11 11.39 7.49 6.27
C LYS A 11 10.93 8.50 5.22
N ASN A 12 11.57 9.68 5.25
CA ASN A 12 11.48 10.74 4.24
C ASN A 12 10.11 11.45 4.20
N LEU A 13 9.90 12.32 5.18
CA LEU A 13 8.69 13.14 5.28
C LEU A 13 8.38 13.95 4.00
N PRO A 14 9.35 14.65 3.36
CA PRO A 14 9.07 15.37 2.12
C PRO A 14 8.43 14.52 1.02
N GLN A 15 8.90 13.28 0.84
CA GLN A 15 8.33 12.36 -0.14
C GLN A 15 6.92 11.90 0.26
N ILE A 16 6.71 11.58 1.54
CA ILE A 16 5.39 11.20 2.07
C ILE A 16 4.39 12.33 1.81
N THR A 17 4.72 13.55 2.23
CA THR A 17 3.86 14.72 2.06
C THR A 17 3.55 15.00 0.59
N ARG A 18 4.56 14.92 -0.27
CA ARG A 18 4.37 15.11 -1.72
C ARG A 18 3.41 14.09 -2.32
N LEU A 19 3.56 12.81 -1.99
CA LEU A 19 2.68 11.74 -2.49
C LEU A 19 1.23 11.98 -2.05
N VAL A 20 1.02 12.25 -0.75
CA VAL A 20 -0.31 12.49 -0.18
C VAL A 20 -0.98 13.70 -0.84
N GLN A 21 -0.26 14.82 -0.99
CA GLN A 21 -0.78 16.01 -1.68
C GLN A 21 -1.14 15.70 -3.13
N THR A 22 -0.30 14.95 -3.84
CA THR A 22 -0.56 14.57 -5.24
C THR A 22 -1.83 13.74 -5.36
N ILE A 23 -2.03 12.75 -4.48
CA ILE A 23 -3.24 11.93 -4.44
C ILE A 23 -4.46 12.79 -4.13
N ARG A 24 -4.43 13.61 -3.08
CA ARG A 24 -5.58 14.45 -2.69
C ARG A 24 -5.96 15.49 -3.75
N GLN A 25 -4.99 16.02 -4.49
CA GLN A 25 -5.24 16.94 -5.61
C GLN A 25 -5.86 16.22 -6.82
N SER A 26 -5.44 14.98 -7.08
CA SER A 26 -5.87 14.24 -8.27
C SER A 26 -7.16 13.44 -8.04
N ASP A 27 -7.41 13.02 -6.80
CA ASP A 27 -8.62 12.33 -6.36
C ASP A 27 -9.06 12.87 -4.99
N PRO A 28 -9.86 13.94 -4.97
CA PRO A 28 -10.44 14.49 -3.75
C PRO A 28 -11.51 13.58 -3.12
N SER A 29 -12.04 12.59 -3.86
CA SER A 29 -13.16 11.74 -3.41
C SER A 29 -12.70 10.51 -2.61
N GLY A 30 -11.48 10.03 -2.88
CA GLY A 30 -10.83 8.95 -2.14
C GLY A 30 -10.43 9.33 -0.71
N ALA A 31 -9.90 8.36 0.02
CA ALA A 31 -9.33 8.52 1.35
C ALA A 31 -7.87 8.05 1.35
N VAL A 32 -7.02 8.68 2.16
CA VAL A 32 -5.63 8.30 2.34
C VAL A 32 -5.43 7.81 3.77
N LEU A 33 -5.01 6.57 3.93
CA LEU A 33 -4.57 6.04 5.22
C LEU A 33 -3.06 5.81 5.17
N ILE A 34 -2.33 6.49 6.04
CA ILE A 34 -0.89 6.37 6.16
C ILE A 34 -0.58 5.44 7.33
N SER A 35 -0.08 4.25 7.03
CA SER A 35 0.49 3.34 8.04
C SER A 35 1.98 3.62 8.15
N HIS A 36 2.38 4.32 9.21
CA HIS A 36 3.73 4.82 9.41
C HIS A 36 4.50 3.98 10.42
N ASN A 37 5.65 3.42 10.02
CA ASN A 37 6.59 2.87 10.98
C ASN A 37 7.28 4.01 11.76
N GLN A 38 6.95 4.11 13.05
CA GLN A 38 7.40 5.18 13.93
C GLN A 38 8.82 5.00 14.52
N GLU A 39 9.55 3.96 14.11
CA GLU A 39 10.90 3.67 14.61
C GLU A 39 11.88 4.85 14.46
N GLU A 40 11.72 5.66 13.42
CA GLU A 40 12.64 6.77 13.13
C GLU A 40 12.08 8.13 13.55
N PHE A 41 10.77 8.32 13.41
CA PHE A 41 10.05 9.46 13.95
C PHE A 41 8.56 9.14 14.03
N VAL A 42 7.84 9.86 14.88
CA VAL A 42 6.37 9.81 14.91
C VAL A 42 5.83 10.76 13.84
N LEU A 43 5.00 10.25 12.92
CA LEU A 43 4.34 11.08 11.92
C LEU A 43 3.08 11.70 12.53
N GLU A 44 3.11 13.00 12.75
CA GLU A 44 1.98 13.75 13.28
C GLU A 44 0.93 14.03 12.20
N ALA A 45 -0.34 13.82 12.53
CA ALA A 45 -1.45 14.09 11.61
C ALA A 45 -1.55 15.57 11.22
N SER A 46 -1.06 16.49 12.07
CA SER A 46 -1.00 17.93 11.81
C SER A 46 -0.16 18.30 10.58
N VAL A 47 0.75 17.44 10.13
CA VAL A 47 1.50 17.63 8.88
C VAL A 47 0.57 17.71 7.66
N PHE A 48 -0.61 17.12 7.75
CA PHE A 48 -1.62 17.09 6.69
C PHE A 48 -2.82 17.99 6.98
N GLU A 49 -2.67 18.94 7.92
CA GLU A 49 -3.73 19.90 8.23
C GLU A 49 -4.18 20.65 6.96
N GLY A 50 -5.50 20.76 6.77
CA GLY A 50 -6.10 21.32 5.57
C GLY A 50 -6.37 20.32 4.44
N LEU A 51 -5.93 19.06 4.56
CA LEU A 51 -6.34 17.98 3.66
C LEU A 51 -7.46 17.15 4.30
N SER A 52 -8.61 17.04 3.62
CA SER A 52 -9.69 16.15 4.07
C SER A 52 -9.33 14.68 3.80
N ASP A 53 -9.92 13.78 4.58
CA ASP A 53 -9.84 12.32 4.40
C ASP A 53 -8.39 11.78 4.37
N VAL A 54 -7.50 12.40 5.16
CA VAL A 54 -6.14 11.92 5.41
C VAL A 54 -6.04 11.46 6.86
N TYR A 55 -5.65 10.20 7.05
CA TYR A 55 -5.55 9.55 8.35
C TYR A 55 -4.12 9.04 8.54
N VAL A 56 -3.60 9.16 9.76
CA VAL A 56 -2.27 8.66 10.11
C VAL A 56 -2.41 7.68 11.26
N ILE A 57 -1.84 6.49 11.08
CA ILE A 57 -1.62 5.52 12.15
C ILE A 57 -0.12 5.30 12.28
N ASN A 58 0.39 5.50 13.49
CA ASN A 58 1.78 5.19 13.83
C ASN A 58 1.83 3.78 14.40
N VAL A 59 2.62 2.92 13.76
CA VAL A 59 2.80 1.52 14.12
C VAL A 59 4.27 1.26 14.40
N LEU A 60 4.55 0.29 15.27
CA LEU A 60 5.85 -0.37 15.29
C LEU A 60 5.77 -1.47 14.23
N SER A 61 6.47 -1.33 13.11
CA SER A 61 6.51 -2.39 12.10
C SER A 61 7.77 -3.24 12.27
N GLY A 62 7.67 -4.53 12.01
CA GLY A 62 8.81 -5.45 12.05
C GLY A 62 9.78 -5.26 10.89
N SER A 63 10.71 -6.21 10.77
CA SER A 63 11.83 -6.12 9.84
C SER A 63 11.41 -6.37 8.40
N ARG A 64 12.23 -5.91 7.44
CA ARG A 64 12.08 -6.33 6.04
C ARG A 64 12.17 -7.85 5.98
N LEU A 65 11.22 -8.49 5.28
CA LEU A 65 11.16 -9.93 4.97
C LEU A 65 10.56 -10.83 6.07
N ASP A 66 9.95 -10.28 7.13
CA ASP A 66 9.14 -11.06 8.06
C ASP A 66 7.62 -10.87 7.83
N PHE A 67 6.81 -11.60 8.59
CA PHE A 67 5.34 -11.55 8.49
C PHE A 67 4.72 -10.23 8.99
N SER A 68 5.52 -9.29 9.50
CA SER A 68 5.01 -8.00 9.97
C SER A 68 4.48 -7.14 8.82
N LEU A 69 4.98 -7.30 7.59
CA LEU A 69 4.51 -6.51 6.45
C LEU A 69 3.08 -6.88 6.02
N PRO A 70 2.75 -8.18 5.77
CA PRO A 70 1.37 -8.60 5.59
C PRO A 70 0.49 -8.30 6.81
N GLY A 71 1.01 -8.50 8.03
CA GLY A 71 0.28 -8.19 9.26
C GLY A 71 -0.08 -6.71 9.38
N SER A 72 0.86 -5.81 9.03
CA SER A 72 0.67 -4.36 9.03
C SER A 72 -0.37 -3.92 8.01
N TYR A 73 -0.40 -4.55 6.82
CA TYR A 73 -1.45 -4.29 5.82
C TYR A 73 -2.83 -4.67 6.35
N ILE A 74 -3.00 -5.87 6.92
CA ILE A 74 -4.28 -6.32 7.46
C ILE A 74 -4.71 -5.46 8.67
N ALA A 75 -3.78 -5.12 9.56
CA ALA A 75 -4.05 -4.24 10.69
C ALA A 75 -4.49 -2.85 10.22
N ALA A 76 -3.87 -2.29 9.18
CA ALA A 76 -4.26 -1.00 8.64
C ALA A 76 -5.67 -1.04 8.03
N LEU A 77 -6.07 -2.13 7.37
CA LEU A 77 -7.45 -2.30 6.90
C LEU A 77 -8.46 -2.37 8.04
N ASP A 78 -8.14 -3.10 9.11
CA ASP A 78 -8.97 -3.15 10.31
C ASP A 78 -9.09 -1.77 10.97
N HIS A 79 -8.00 -0.99 11.01
CA HIS A 79 -8.05 0.41 11.43
C HIS A 79 -8.93 1.28 10.53
N ALA A 80 -8.84 1.13 9.20
CA ALA A 80 -9.70 1.86 8.27
C ALA A 80 -11.18 1.56 8.54
N HIS A 81 -11.51 0.28 8.76
CA HIS A 81 -12.86 -0.15 9.10
C HIS A 81 -13.34 0.45 10.44
N LYS A 82 -12.50 0.42 11.48
CA LYS A 82 -12.82 1.01 12.80
C LYS A 82 -13.00 2.53 12.75
N LEU A 83 -12.32 3.22 11.83
CA LEU A 83 -12.49 4.65 11.57
C LEU A 83 -13.76 4.96 10.76
N GLY A 84 -14.48 3.95 10.28
CA GLY A 84 -15.65 4.12 9.42
C GLY A 84 -15.30 4.64 8.03
N ILE A 85 -14.10 4.32 7.53
CA ILE A 85 -13.70 4.70 6.18
C ILE A 85 -14.33 3.71 5.19
N ASP A 86 -15.37 4.17 4.49
CA ASP A 86 -15.96 3.41 3.39
C ASP A 86 -15.10 3.55 2.12
N PHE A 87 -14.93 2.43 1.41
CA PHE A 87 -14.23 2.38 0.13
C PHE A 87 -14.69 1.18 -0.72
N ASP A 88 -14.66 1.33 -2.04
CA ASP A 88 -14.94 0.28 -3.02
C ASP A 88 -13.67 -0.47 -3.42
N TRP A 89 -12.53 0.23 -3.43
CA TRP A 89 -11.21 -0.29 -3.80
C TRP A 89 -10.15 0.10 -2.79
N VAL A 90 -9.16 -0.77 -2.59
CA VAL A 90 -7.95 -0.42 -1.85
C VAL A 90 -6.73 -0.52 -2.75
N ILE A 91 -5.85 0.48 -2.66
CA ILE A 91 -4.55 0.47 -3.33
C ILE A 91 -3.49 0.47 -2.24
N ASN A 92 -2.79 -0.65 -2.09
CA ASN A 92 -1.65 -0.75 -1.20
C ASN A 92 -0.38 -0.28 -1.90
N MET A 93 0.34 0.67 -1.30
CA MET A 93 1.57 1.22 -1.87
C MET A 93 2.56 1.65 -0.80
N THR A 94 3.79 1.95 -1.22
CA THR A 94 4.81 2.53 -0.33
C THR A 94 4.98 4.02 -0.62
N SER A 95 5.64 4.78 0.27
CA SER A 95 6.00 6.18 0.00
C SER A 95 6.91 6.38 -1.22
N GLN A 96 7.53 5.31 -1.74
CA GLN A 96 8.37 5.36 -2.94
C GLN A 96 7.58 5.24 -4.26
N CYS A 97 6.29 4.92 -4.19
CA CYS A 97 5.41 4.89 -5.34
C CYS A 97 5.05 6.32 -5.80
N TYR A 98 4.76 6.47 -7.09
CA TYR A 98 4.24 7.73 -7.64
C TYR A 98 3.41 7.48 -8.90
N PRO A 99 2.32 8.25 -9.14
CA PRO A 99 1.54 8.13 -10.36
C PRO A 99 2.38 8.45 -11.62
N ILE A 100 2.31 7.59 -12.62
CA ILE A 100 2.95 7.78 -13.94
C ILE A 100 1.96 8.22 -15.04
N ARG A 101 0.66 8.24 -14.70
CA ARG A 101 -0.46 8.70 -15.53
C ARG A 101 -1.41 9.53 -14.68
N LEU A 102 -2.36 10.18 -15.33
CA LEU A 102 -3.39 10.95 -14.65
C LEU A 102 -4.27 10.00 -13.83
N LEU A 103 -4.47 10.32 -12.55
CA LEU A 103 -5.16 9.42 -11.63
C LEU A 103 -6.63 9.17 -12.04
N HIS A 104 -7.27 10.17 -12.65
CA HIS A 104 -8.65 10.03 -13.13
C HIS A 104 -8.79 8.93 -14.21
N GLU A 105 -7.80 8.74 -15.08
CA GLU A 105 -7.84 7.68 -16.10
C GLU A 105 -7.82 6.30 -15.44
N PHE A 106 -7.01 6.16 -14.40
CA PHE A 106 -6.92 4.93 -13.60
C PHE A 106 -8.22 4.67 -12.82
N ILE A 107 -8.81 5.71 -12.22
CA ILE A 107 -10.10 5.62 -11.52
C ILE A 107 -11.20 5.16 -12.48
N CYS A 108 -11.31 5.76 -13.67
CA CYS A 108 -12.27 5.32 -14.68
C CYS A 108 -12.07 3.85 -15.09
N ALA A 109 -10.81 3.40 -15.20
CA ALA A 109 -10.52 1.99 -15.50
C ALA A 109 -10.98 1.05 -14.40
N LEU A 110 -10.82 1.42 -13.12
CA LEU A 110 -11.33 0.66 -11.98
C LEU A 110 -12.86 0.65 -11.93
N GLU A 111 -13.53 1.77 -12.22
CA GLU A 111 -15.00 1.83 -12.27
C GLU A 111 -15.60 0.93 -13.36
N CYS A 112 -14.88 0.76 -14.47
CA CYS A 112 -15.29 -0.10 -15.58
C CYS A 112 -14.83 -1.56 -15.41
N ALA A 113 -14.03 -1.86 -14.40
CA ALA A 113 -13.47 -3.19 -14.20
C ALA A 113 -14.58 -4.17 -13.79
N GLN A 114 -14.65 -5.32 -14.46
CA GLN A 114 -15.55 -6.43 -14.12
C GLN A 114 -14.83 -7.49 -13.29
N VAL A 115 -13.95 -7.06 -12.39
CA VAL A 115 -13.13 -7.92 -11.53
C VAL A 115 -13.11 -7.34 -10.12
N ASP A 116 -12.90 -8.19 -9.13
CA ASP A 116 -12.84 -7.79 -7.71
C ASP A 116 -11.45 -7.34 -7.26
N ALA A 117 -10.39 -7.71 -8.01
CA ALA A 117 -9.02 -7.40 -7.63
C ALA A 117 -8.06 -7.43 -8.83
N PHE A 118 -7.01 -6.62 -8.74
CA PHE A 118 -5.82 -6.71 -9.59
C PHE A 118 -4.63 -7.09 -8.70
N ILE A 119 -4.16 -8.34 -8.84
CA ILE A 119 -3.02 -8.85 -8.09
C ILE A 119 -2.06 -9.50 -9.08
N ASP A 120 -0.80 -9.11 -9.01
CA ASP A 120 0.24 -9.80 -9.77
C ASP A 120 0.60 -11.11 -9.07
N TYR A 121 0.39 -12.22 -9.77
CA TYR A 121 0.54 -13.56 -9.25
C TYR A 121 1.60 -14.32 -10.05
N HIS A 122 2.60 -14.82 -9.33
CA HIS A 122 3.70 -15.59 -9.90
C HIS A 122 3.67 -17.03 -9.43
N ARG A 123 3.70 -17.98 -10.38
CA ARG A 123 3.85 -19.41 -10.10
C ARG A 123 5.31 -19.74 -9.88
N VAL A 124 5.72 -19.70 -8.62
CA VAL A 124 7.13 -19.80 -8.20
C VAL A 124 7.90 -21.00 -8.78
N PHE A 125 7.23 -22.15 -8.97
CA PHE A 125 7.90 -23.39 -9.38
C PHE A 125 7.67 -23.82 -10.82
N ASP A 126 6.89 -23.08 -11.62
CA ASP A 126 6.69 -23.44 -13.02
C ASP A 126 7.76 -22.84 -13.94
N ASP A 127 7.81 -23.33 -15.19
CA ASP A 127 8.79 -22.88 -16.18
C ASP A 127 8.72 -21.37 -16.42
N ARG A 128 7.55 -20.72 -16.19
CA ARG A 128 7.41 -19.26 -16.32
C ARG A 128 7.97 -18.54 -15.10
N GLY A 129 7.72 -19.02 -13.88
CA GLY A 129 8.29 -18.45 -12.66
C GLY A 129 9.81 -18.58 -12.60
N GLN A 130 10.35 -19.67 -13.14
CA GLN A 130 11.79 -19.85 -13.33
C GLN A 130 12.33 -18.93 -14.44
N ALA A 131 11.56 -18.74 -15.53
CA ALA A 131 11.96 -17.88 -16.65
C ALA A 131 11.84 -16.37 -16.35
N THR A 132 10.96 -15.93 -15.45
CA THR A 132 10.90 -14.52 -15.02
C THR A 132 12.12 -14.12 -14.18
N GLY A 133 12.86 -15.10 -13.64
CA GLY A 133 14.11 -14.88 -12.93
C GLY A 133 13.95 -14.10 -11.62
N ILE A 134 12.73 -14.05 -11.06
CA ILE A 134 12.45 -13.29 -9.84
C ILE A 134 13.32 -13.84 -8.69
N TRP A 135 13.44 -15.16 -8.59
CA TRP A 135 14.34 -15.84 -7.65
C TRP A 135 14.99 -17.07 -8.30
N PRO A 136 16.23 -17.42 -7.95
CA PRO A 136 16.79 -18.74 -8.22
C PRO A 136 15.94 -19.84 -7.58
N TYR A 137 15.90 -21.03 -8.18
CA TYR A 137 15.13 -22.17 -7.67
C TYR A 137 15.40 -22.48 -6.19
N GLU A 138 16.66 -22.43 -5.74
CA GLU A 138 17.01 -22.71 -4.35
C GLU A 138 16.42 -21.68 -3.38
N GLU A 139 16.42 -20.39 -3.76
CA GLU A 139 15.80 -19.34 -2.96
C GLU A 139 14.28 -19.51 -2.91
N ALA A 140 13.65 -19.83 -4.04
CA ALA A 140 12.24 -20.18 -4.10
C ALA A 140 11.89 -21.39 -3.22
N HIS A 141 12.68 -22.46 -3.30
CA HIS A 141 12.48 -23.66 -2.48
C HIS A 141 12.62 -23.34 -0.99
N ASN A 142 13.70 -22.66 -0.60
CA ASN A 142 13.95 -22.28 0.79
C ASN A 142 12.85 -21.37 1.37
N ARG A 143 12.27 -20.47 0.57
CA ARG A 143 11.20 -19.56 1.02
C ARG A 143 9.85 -20.25 1.18
N TYR A 144 9.47 -21.14 0.25
CA TYR A 144 8.11 -21.72 0.20
C TYR A 144 8.01 -23.11 0.81
N HIS A 145 9.12 -23.84 0.91
CA HIS A 145 9.19 -25.16 1.53
C HIS A 145 9.96 -25.11 2.86
N TYR A 146 10.12 -23.92 3.45
CA TYR A 146 10.70 -23.77 4.79
C TYR A 146 9.90 -24.63 5.78
N GLN A 147 10.58 -25.59 6.42
CA GLN A 147 10.04 -26.37 7.52
C GLN A 147 10.75 -25.93 8.80
N TYR A 148 9.97 -25.61 9.83
CA TYR A 148 10.44 -25.29 11.18
C TYR A 148 11.00 -26.52 11.89
#